data_AF-A0A9N9DD86-F1
#
_entry.id   AF-A0A9N9DD86-F1
#
_cell.length_a   1.000
_cell.length_b   1.000
_cell.length_c   1.000
_cell.angle_alpha   90.00
_cell.angle_beta   90.00
_cell.angle_gamma   90.00
#
_symmetry.space_group_name_H-M   'P 1'
#
loop_
_entity.id
_entity.type
_entity.pdbx_description
1 polymer ?
#
loop_
_entity_poly.entity_id
_entity_poly.type
_entity_poly.pdbx_seq_one_letter_code
_entity_poly.pdbx_strand_id
1 'polypeptide(L)' 'NVNPSTDKILHLRLSDDDVGADEVIGAVDVDISNIYKDFYEERWVSLPAKNNKTDGEIRLVFEYFP' A
#
# COMPACT_ATOMS: atom_id res chain seq x y z
N ASN A 1 -4.79 -3.69 -25.66
CA ASN A 1 -3.77 -2.86 -24.99
C ASN A 1 -4.41 -1.90 -24.01
N VAL A 2 -4.77 -2.46 -22.85
CA VAL A 2 -4.67 -2.02 -21.44
C VAL A 2 -5.13 -3.28 -20.69
N ASN A 3 -4.32 -3.80 -19.76
CA ASN A 3 -4.68 -5.03 -19.04
C ASN A 3 -5.56 -4.61 -17.84
N PRO A 4 -6.87 -4.90 -17.82
CA PRO A 4 -7.78 -4.36 -16.80
C PRO A 4 -7.47 -4.82 -15.37
N SER A 5 -6.61 -5.82 -15.22
CA SER A 5 -6.20 -6.34 -13.91
C SER A 5 -5.25 -5.42 -13.15
N THR A 6 -4.66 -4.41 -13.79
CA THR A 6 -3.70 -3.50 -13.14
C THR A 6 -4.32 -2.22 -12.58
N ASP A 7 -5.60 -1.93 -12.88
CA ASP A 7 -6.22 -0.64 -12.56
C ASP A 7 -6.70 -0.50 -11.11
N LYS A 8 -6.51 -1.54 -10.28
CA LYS A 8 -7.00 -1.59 -8.89
C LYS A 8 -5.89 -1.92 -7.89
N ILE A 9 -4.67 -1.50 -8.20
CA ILE A 9 -3.53 -1.59 -7.29
C ILE A 9 -3.24 -0.21 -6.72
N LEU A 10 -3.22 -0.10 -5.39
CA LEU A 10 -2.69 1.06 -4.68
C LEU A 10 -1.20 0.83 -4.39
N HIS A 11 -0.36 1.65 -5.00
CA HIS A 11 1.09 1.64 -4.77
C HIS A 11 1.43 2.52 -3.56
N LEU A 12 1.97 1.92 -2.50
CA LEU A 12 2.38 2.63 -1.29
C LEU A 12 3.90 2.68 -1.20
N ARG A 13 4.44 3.86 -0.86
CA ARG A 13 5.86 4.11 -0.62
C ARG A 13 6.00 4.92 0.67
N LEU A 14 6.81 4.44 1.59
CA LEU A 14 7.18 5.15 2.82
C LEU A 14 8.63 5.62 2.69
N SER A 15 8.86 6.88 3.02
CA SER A 15 10.20 7.48 3.04
C SER A 15 10.44 8.10 4.40
N ASP A 16 11.69 8.05 4.87
CA ASP A 16 12.12 8.80 6.05
C ASP A 16 12.38 10.26 5.66
N ASP A 17 12.01 11.22 6.51
CA ASP A 17 12.06 12.67 6.22
C ASP A 17 13.33 13.33 6.78
N ASP A 18 14.40 12.54 6.92
CA ASP A 18 15.70 13.05 7.34
C ASP A 18 16.33 13.93 6.25
N VAL A 19 16.69 15.16 6.61
CA VAL A 19 17.22 16.18 5.70
C VAL A 19 18.52 15.71 5.04
N GLY A 20 18.45 15.30 3.77
CA GLY A 20 19.63 15.06 2.93
C GLY A 20 19.49 13.95 1.88
N ALA A 21 18.58 13.00 2.06
CA ALA A 21 18.23 12.01 1.04
C ALA A 21 16.92 11.32 1.43
N ASP A 22 15.87 11.46 0.62
CA ASP A 22 14.61 10.72 0.80
C ASP A 22 14.86 9.20 0.64
N GLU A 23 15.26 8.51 1.71
CA GLU A 23 15.46 7.07 1.70
C GLU A 23 14.12 6.35 1.78
N VAL A 24 13.87 5.45 0.83
CA VAL A 24 12.69 4.58 0.86
C VAL A 24 12.90 3.50 1.90
N ILE A 25 12.08 3.54 2.94
CA ILE A 25 12.11 2.56 4.04
C ILE A 25 11.12 1.40 3.82
N GLY A 26 10.14 1.56 2.93
CA GLY A 26 9.21 0.48 2.57
C GLY A 26 8.37 0.79 1.33
N ALA A 27 7.98 -0.26 0.62
CA ALA A 27 7.02 -0.18 -0.48
C ALA A 27 6.14 -1.43 -0.54
N VAL A 28 4.87 -1.25 -0.87
CA VAL A 28 3.92 -2.37 -1.01
C VAL A 28 2.83 -2.04 -2.01
N ASP A 29 2.45 -3.03 -2.80
CA ASP A 29 1.32 -2.98 -3.72
C ASP A 29 0.10 -3.61 -3.06
N VAL A 30 -1.00 -2.86 -3.01
CA VAL A 30 -2.21 -3.23 -2.28
C VAL A 30 -3.37 -3.38 -3.27
N ASP A 31 -3.89 -4.59 -3.41
CA ASP A 31 -5.09 -4.85 -4.25
C ASP A 31 -6.34 -4.30 -3.56
N ILE A 32 -6.95 -3.28 -4.16
CA ILE A 32 -8.17 -2.61 -3.67
C ILE A 32 -9.40 -3.00 -4.49
N SER A 33 -9.35 -4.10 -5.24
CA SER A 33 -10.41 -4.50 -6.16
C SER A 33 -11.77 -4.77 -5.49
N ASN A 34 -11.77 -5.10 -4.19
CA ASN A 34 -12.97 -5.43 -3.42
C ASN A 34 -13.61 -4.24 -2.69
N ILE A 35 -12.97 -3.06 -2.63
CA ILE A 35 -13.51 -1.90 -1.90
C ILE A 35 -14.91 -1.48 -2.38
N TYR A 36 -15.18 -1.66 -3.67
CA TYR A 36 -16.47 -1.34 -4.29
C TYR A 36 -17.62 -2.27 -3.85
N LYS A 37 -17.32 -3.45 -3.30
CA LYS A 37 -18.34 -4.41 -2.84
C LYS A 37 -18.74 -4.14 -1.40
N ASP A 38 -17.74 -3.95 -0.56
CA ASP A 38 -17.93 -3.90 0.89
C ASP A 38 -18.06 -2.46 1.42
N PHE A 39 -17.78 -1.46 0.58
CA PHE A 39 -17.77 0.00 0.86
C PHE A 39 -16.81 0.44 1.97
N TYR A 40 -16.35 -0.49 2.79
CA TYR A 40 -15.41 -0.31 3.89
C TYR A 40 -14.47 -1.51 3.94
N GLU A 41 -13.17 -1.26 4.07
CA GLU A 41 -12.17 -2.29 4.35
C GLU A 41 -11.13 -1.76 5.33
N GLU A 42 -10.79 -2.57 6.32
CA GLU A 42 -9.71 -2.29 7.25
C GLU A 42 -8.77 -3.49 7.36
N ARG A 43 -7.47 -3.23 7.18
CA ARG A 43 -6.45 -4.28 7.33
C ARG A 43 -5.07 -3.74 7.68
N TRP A 44 -4.27 -4.60 8.31
CA TRP A 44 -2.83 -4.41 8.44
C TRP A 44 -2.13 -4.95 7.19
N VAL A 45 -1.20 -4.16 6.66
CA VAL A 45 -0.36 -4.54 5.52
C VAL A 45 1.09 -4.51 5.97
N SER A 46 1.78 -5.63 5.82
CA SER A 46 3.21 -5.74 6.15
C SER A 46 4.06 -4.96 5.14
N LEU A 47 5.04 -4.23 5.65
CA LEU A 47 6.05 -3.55 4.83
C LEU A 47 7.29 -4.44 4.73
N PRO A 48 7.67 -4.91 3.53
CA PRO A 48 8.90 -5.66 3.35
C PRO A 48 10.09 -4.70 3.54
N ALA A 49 11.01 -5.02 4.46
CA ALA A 49 12.28 -4.30 4.51
C ALA A 49 13.19 -4.73 3.35
N LYS A 50 14.21 -3.91 3.08
CA LYS A 50 15.24 -4.09 2.05
C LYS A 50 15.97 -5.45 2.08
N ASN A 51 15.85 -6.22 3.16
CA ASN A 51 16.49 -7.52 3.37
C ASN A 51 15.50 -8.70 3.53
N ASN A 52 14.24 -8.56 3.07
CA ASN A 52 13.16 -9.55 3.22
C ASN A 52 12.81 -9.92 4.67
N LYS A 53 13.22 -9.12 5.65
CA LYS A 53 12.66 -9.16 7.00
C LYS A 53 11.55 -8.12 7.08
N THR A 54 10.39 -8.47 7.62
CA THR A 54 9.34 -7.49 7.89
C THR A 54 9.79 -6.64 9.08
N ASP A 55 9.83 -5.31 8.92
CA ASP A 55 10.21 -4.39 10.01
C ASP A 55 9.15 -3.30 10.25
N GLY A 56 7.94 -3.52 9.77
CA GLY A 56 6.81 -2.62 10.00
C GLY A 56 5.50 -3.14 9.41
N GLU A 57 4.40 -2.69 9.99
CA GLU A 57 3.05 -2.88 9.47
C GLU A 57 2.35 -1.53 9.43
N ILE A 58 1.54 -1.31 8.40
CA ILE A 58 0.67 -0.14 8.28
C ILE A 58 -0.78 -0.57 8.38
N ARG A 59 -1.56 0.17 9.17
CA ARG A 59 -3.02 0.01 9.20
C ARG A 59 -3.62 0.88 8.13
N LEU A 60 -4.34 0.26 7.20
CA LEU A 60 -5.07 0.94 6.14
C LEU A 60 -6.57 0.83 6.41
N VAL A 61 -7.25 1.97 6.29
CA VAL A 61 -8.71 2.07 6.30
C VAL A 61 -9.13 2.64 4.96
N PHE A 62 -10.03 1.93 4.30
CA PHE A 62 -10.55 2.26 2.99
C PHE A 62 -12.05 2.49 3.08
N GLU A 63 -12.52 3.63 2.57
CA GLU A 63 -13.94 3.97 2.48
C GLU A 63 -14.26 4.35 1.03
N TYR A 64 -15.28 3.71 0.46
CA TYR A 64 -15.76 4.00 -0.89
C TYR A 64 -17.14 4.66 -0.84
N PHE A 65 -17.26 5.81 -1.52
CA PHE A 65 -18.51 6.54 -1.67
C PHE A 65 -18.90 6.52 -3.16
N PRO A 66 -20.07 5.96 -3.51
CA PRO A 66 -20.52 5.82 -4.89
C PRO A 66 -20.91 7.15 -5.55
#